data_AF-A0A9E1Y571-F1
#
_entry.id   AF-A0A9E1Y571-F1
#
_cell.length_a   1.000
_cell.length_b   1.000
_cell.length_c   1.000
_cell.angle_alpha   90.00
_cell.angle_beta   90.00
_cell.angle_gamma   90.00
#
_symmetry.space_group_name_H-M   'P 1'
#
loop_
_entity.id
_entity.type
_entity.pdbx_description
1 polymer ?
#
loop_
_entity_poly.entity_id
_entity_poly.type
_entity_poly.pdbx_seq_one_letter_code
_entity_poly.pdbx_strand_id
1 'polypeptide(L)'
;MLSLIHNELLVITGRWRSYIGFIGISILMPLILWGFMYGGESLQSDYTRGFEGSFMIVGSIVNAFLATYIIMNALWIHIPFLITLAAGDAVAADGSNGIFRLTLIRPVSRLKILLSKLLASYIYSAGLVIFCAFWSLGIGSLVLGTGDLIVLDNGILVLNEGQAWIRMLLSFSLAIVVMCMVSTLCFMFSSMVNNGIGPIIGAM
;
A
#
# COMPACT_ATOMS: atom_id res chain seq x y z
N MET A 1 7.32 5.79 -26.02
CA MET A 1 6.46 5.31 -24.92
C MET A 1 7.14 5.50 -23.57
N LEU A 2 8.33 4.92 -23.35
CA LEU A 2 9.11 5.09 -22.11
C LEU A 2 9.36 6.55 -21.71
N SER A 3 9.77 7.41 -22.65
CA SER A 3 9.93 8.86 -22.38
C SER A 3 8.61 9.55 -21.99
N LEU A 4 7.47 9.08 -22.49
CA LEU A 4 6.15 9.63 -22.13
C LEU A 4 5.74 9.19 -20.72
N ILE A 5 6.02 7.93 -20.37
CA ILE A 5 5.82 7.40 -19.01
C ILE A 5 6.72 8.14 -18.02
N HIS A 6 7.98 8.39 -18.36
CA HIS A 6 8.90 9.14 -17.50
C HIS A 6 8.42 10.57 -17.24
N ASN A 7 7.94 11.27 -18.28
CA ASN A 7 7.40 12.61 -18.12
C ASN A 7 6.13 12.62 -17.25
N GLU A 8 5.23 11.65 -17.43
CA GLU A 8 4.03 11.53 -16.58
C GLU A 8 4.40 11.16 -15.14
N LEU A 9 5.40 10.30 -14.95
CA LEU A 9 5.92 9.97 -13.62
C LEU A 9 6.46 11.23 -12.92
N LEU A 10 7.22 12.07 -13.63
CA LEU A 10 7.70 13.35 -13.12
C LEU A 10 6.55 14.29 -12.73
N VAL A 11 5.47 14.31 -13.51
CA VAL A 11 4.27 15.10 -13.19
C VAL A 11 3.60 14.57 -11.94
N ILE A 12 3.45 13.25 -11.78
CA ILE A 12 2.89 12.63 -10.58
C ILE A 12 3.78 12.95 -9.37
N THR A 13 5.10 12.75 -9.47
CA THR A 13 6.02 13.07 -8.37
C THR A 13 6.09 14.56 -8.07
N GLY A 14 5.81 15.45 -9.04
CA GLY A 14 5.79 16.89 -8.81
C GLY A 14 4.54 17.41 -8.11
N ARG A 15 3.49 16.58 -7.95
CA ARG A 15 2.24 16.98 -7.31
C ARG A 15 2.32 16.76 -5.80
N TRP A 16 2.04 17.81 -5.03
CA TRP A 16 1.99 17.76 -3.56
C TRP A 16 1.09 16.62 -3.03
N ARG A 17 -0.02 16.37 -3.72
CA ARG A 17 -1.00 15.34 -3.37
C ARG A 17 -0.44 13.91 -3.44
N SER A 18 0.46 13.62 -4.37
CA SER A 18 1.10 12.30 -4.48
C SER A 18 2.12 12.04 -3.36
N TYR A 19 2.63 13.09 -2.71
CA TYR A 19 3.49 12.91 -1.53
C TYR A 19 2.71 12.55 -0.26
N ILE A 20 1.40 12.83 -0.20
CA ILE A 20 0.57 12.54 0.98
C ILE A 20 0.62 11.05 1.34
N GLY A 21 0.64 10.16 0.34
CA GLY A 21 0.76 8.71 0.56
C GLY A 21 2.07 8.29 1.22
N PHE A 22 3.19 8.75 0.67
CA PHE A 22 4.52 8.42 1.21
C PHE A 22 4.75 9.04 2.59
N ILE A 23 4.32 10.29 2.78
CA ILE A 23 4.42 10.98 4.08
C ILE A 23 3.54 10.26 5.12
N GLY A 24 2.30 9.92 4.77
CA GLY A 24 1.37 9.22 5.64
C GLY A 24 1.94 7.88 6.11
N ILE A 25 2.46 7.06 5.19
CA ILE A 25 3.10 5.79 5.55
C ILE A 25 4.36 6.02 6.38
N SER A 26 5.21 6.99 6.01
CA SER A 26 6.46 7.26 6.72
C SER A 26 6.25 7.78 8.15
N ILE A 27 5.10 8.36 8.47
CA ILE A 27 4.76 8.80 9.84
C ILE A 27 4.05 7.68 10.59
N LEU A 28 3.08 7.03 9.94
CA LEU A 28 2.23 6.02 10.56
C LEU A 28 3.00 4.74 10.88
N MET A 29 3.90 4.29 10.00
CA MET A 29 4.67 3.05 10.19
C MET A 29 5.59 3.09 11.42
N PRO A 30 6.47 4.10 11.61
CA PRO A 30 7.26 4.19 12.84
C PRO A 30 6.39 4.27 14.09
N LEU A 31 5.26 4.97 14.04
CA LEU A 31 4.35 5.09 15.17
C LEU A 31 3.77 3.73 15.57
N ILE A 32 3.35 2.93 14.59
CA ILE A 32 2.86 1.57 14.82
C ILE A 32 3.98 0.68 15.38
N LEU A 33 5.17 0.71 14.78
CA LEU A 33 6.32 -0.07 15.25
C LEU A 33 6.72 0.31 16.69
N TRP A 34 6.70 1.60 17.00
CA TRP A 34 6.94 2.10 18.36
C TRP A 34 5.87 1.61 19.34
N GLY A 35 4.60 1.60 18.92
CA GLY A 35 3.50 1.02 19.67
C GLY A 35 3.70 -0.47 19.95
N PHE A 36 4.22 -1.24 19.00
CA PHE A 36 4.54 -2.66 19.22
C PHE A 36 5.70 -2.86 20.20
N MET A 37 6.72 -2.00 20.19
CA MET A 37 7.83 -2.09 21.15
C MET A 37 7.39 -1.84 22.59
N TYR A 38 6.52 -0.84 22.83
CA TYR A 38 6.04 -0.49 24.17
C TYR A 38 4.83 -1.33 24.62
N GLY A 39 4.00 -1.79 23.68
CA GLY A 39 2.81 -2.59 23.93
C GLY A 39 3.00 -4.10 23.83
N GLY A 40 4.23 -4.57 23.57
CA GLY A 40 4.54 -5.99 23.38
C GLY A 40 4.15 -6.87 24.58
N GLU A 41 4.33 -6.38 25.80
CA GLU A 41 3.98 -7.11 27.03
C GLU A 41 2.46 -7.23 27.23
N SER A 42 1.68 -6.18 26.92
CA SER A 42 0.22 -6.22 26.99
C SER A 42 -0.39 -7.15 25.94
N LEU A 43 0.15 -7.11 24.70
CA LEU A 43 -0.28 -8.03 23.64
C LEU A 43 0.01 -9.47 24.03
N GLN A 44 1.19 -9.76 24.56
CA GLN A 44 1.53 -11.09 25.06
C GLN A 44 0.55 -11.56 26.15
N SER A 45 0.09 -10.67 27.04
CA SER A 45 -0.88 -11.01 28.09
C SER A 45 -2.31 -11.25 27.57
N ASP A 46 -2.76 -10.49 26.57
CA ASP A 46 -4.09 -10.65 25.97
C ASP A 46 -4.17 -11.90 25.09
N TYR A 47 -3.11 -12.20 24.33
CA TYR A 47 -3.00 -13.45 23.58
C TYR A 47 -2.90 -14.65 24.54
N THR A 48 -2.06 -14.58 25.58
CA THR A 48 -1.88 -15.69 26.55
C THR A 48 -3.16 -16.00 27.34
N ARG A 49 -4.00 -15.01 27.66
CA ARG A 49 -5.31 -15.23 28.30
C ARG A 49 -6.31 -16.00 27.44
N GLY A 50 -6.21 -15.90 26.11
CA GLY A 50 -6.97 -16.75 25.18
C GLY A 50 -6.51 -18.22 25.15
N PHE A 51 -5.35 -18.53 25.75
CA PHE A 51 -4.66 -19.82 25.64
C PHE A 51 -4.57 -20.62 26.95
N GLU A 52 -5.23 -20.23 28.04
CA GLU A 52 -5.10 -20.82 29.40
C GLU A 52 -5.35 -22.36 29.52
N GLY A 53 -5.65 -23.09 28.44
CA GLY A 53 -5.94 -24.52 28.48
C GLY A 53 -5.09 -25.49 27.64
N SER A 54 -4.20 -25.08 26.72
CA SER A 54 -3.66 -26.10 25.76
C SER A 54 -2.28 -25.92 25.11
N PHE A 55 -1.59 -24.77 25.23
CA PHE A 55 -0.29 -24.61 24.55
C PHE A 55 0.77 -23.93 25.43
N MET A 56 1.92 -24.61 25.64
CA MET A 56 3.14 -23.96 26.13
C MET A 56 3.79 -23.22 24.97
N ILE A 57 3.67 -21.89 24.98
CA ILE A 57 4.36 -21.02 24.04
C ILE A 57 5.75 -20.70 24.61
N VAL A 58 6.80 -21.23 24.00
CA VAL A 58 8.19 -20.96 24.38
C VAL A 58 8.78 -19.96 23.40
N GLY A 59 8.95 -18.70 23.82
CA GLY A 59 9.56 -17.62 23.04
C GLY A 59 8.81 -16.28 23.10
N SER A 60 9.37 -15.23 22.50
CA SER A 60 8.66 -13.96 22.27
C SER A 60 7.60 -14.17 21.19
N ILE A 61 6.33 -13.94 21.53
CA ILE A 61 5.20 -13.97 20.58
C ILE A 61 5.28 -12.77 19.62
N VAL A 62 5.92 -11.70 20.07
CA VAL A 62 6.07 -10.47 19.30
C VAL A 62 7.20 -10.66 18.30
N ASN A 63 6.82 -10.89 17.05
CA ASN A 63 7.69 -11.14 15.92
C ASN A 63 7.32 -10.20 14.76
N ALA A 64 8.28 -9.87 13.91
CA ALA A 64 8.09 -9.02 12.74
C ALA A 64 6.99 -9.51 11.78
N PHE A 65 6.81 -10.84 11.67
CA PHE A 65 5.75 -11.41 10.84
C PHE A 65 4.34 -11.18 11.42
N LEU A 66 4.18 -11.30 12.75
CA LEU A 66 2.92 -11.00 13.43
C LEU A 66 2.61 -9.50 13.34
N ALA A 67 3.61 -8.65 13.58
CA ALA A 67 3.47 -7.21 13.41
C ALA A 67 3.06 -6.86 11.97
N THR A 68 3.71 -7.46 10.97
CA THR A 68 3.36 -7.27 9.55
C THR A 68 1.94 -7.72 9.23
N TYR A 69 1.50 -8.86 9.78
CA TYR A 69 0.12 -9.33 9.61
C TYR A 69 -0.90 -8.36 10.19
N ILE A 70 -0.66 -7.85 11.40
CA ILE A 70 -1.55 -6.86 12.04
C ILE A 70 -1.53 -5.54 11.26
N ILE A 71 -0.36 -5.09 10.82
CA ILE A 71 -0.19 -3.88 9.99
C ILE A 71 -0.97 -4.01 8.68
N MET A 72 -0.87 -5.13 7.97
CA MET A 72 -1.63 -5.36 6.74
C MET A 72 -3.14 -5.27 6.98
N ASN A 73 -3.64 -5.83 8.08
CA ASN A 73 -5.06 -5.75 8.44
C ASN A 73 -5.48 -4.32 8.81
N ALA A 74 -4.69 -3.63 9.63
CA ALA A 74 -4.99 -2.26 10.07
C ALA A 74 -4.98 -1.25 8.91
N LEU A 75 -4.07 -1.42 7.95
CA LEU A 75 -3.94 -0.52 6.80
C LEU A 75 -4.76 -0.94 5.57
N TRP A 76 -5.65 -1.94 5.70
CA TRP A 76 -6.43 -2.43 4.57
C TRP A 76 -7.25 -1.32 3.89
N ILE A 77 -7.85 -0.39 4.65
CA ILE A 77 -8.58 0.75 4.08
C ILE A 77 -7.68 1.94 3.69
N HIS A 78 -6.55 2.11 4.39
CA HIS A 78 -5.67 3.27 4.22
C HIS A 78 -4.87 3.18 2.92
N ILE A 79 -4.35 2.00 2.56
CA ILE A 79 -3.55 1.83 1.34
C ILE A 79 -4.36 2.13 0.06
N PRO A 80 -5.55 1.54 -0.16
CA PRO A 80 -6.40 1.88 -1.28
C PRO A 80 -6.70 3.38 -1.34
N PHE A 81 -7.03 4.00 -0.20
CA PHE A 81 -7.34 5.42 -0.13
C PHE A 81 -6.17 6.31 -0.57
N LEU A 82 -4.95 6.01 -0.13
CA LEU A 82 -3.76 6.76 -0.53
C LEU A 82 -3.44 6.59 -2.03
N ILE A 83 -3.77 5.43 -2.60
CA ILE A 83 -3.57 5.15 -4.02
C ILE A 83 -4.62 5.85 -4.88
N THR A 84 -5.90 5.83 -4.47
CA THR A 84 -6.97 6.53 -5.19
C THR A 84 -6.77 8.04 -5.21
N LEU A 85 -6.15 8.62 -4.17
CA LEU A 85 -5.83 10.05 -4.14
C LEU A 85 -4.92 10.46 -5.32
N ALA A 86 -3.87 9.68 -5.61
CA ALA A 86 -2.98 9.96 -6.73
C ALA A 86 -3.57 9.54 -8.08
N ALA A 87 -4.25 8.39 -8.14
CA ALA A 87 -4.86 7.87 -9.38
C ALA A 87 -6.05 8.73 -9.84
N GLY A 88 -6.85 9.23 -8.89
CA GLY A 88 -8.03 10.05 -9.14
C GLY A 88 -7.70 11.42 -9.73
N ASP A 89 -6.53 11.97 -9.41
CA ASP A 89 -6.03 13.22 -9.99
C ASP A 89 -5.30 13.02 -11.34
N ALA A 90 -5.01 11.78 -11.77
CA ALA A 90 -4.18 11.53 -12.96
C ALA A 90 -4.78 12.09 -14.27
N VAL A 91 -6.11 12.07 -14.40
CA VAL A 91 -6.85 12.56 -15.58
C VAL A 91 -7.69 13.79 -15.22
N ALA A 92 -8.39 13.75 -14.09
CA ALA A 92 -9.28 14.83 -13.64
C ALA A 92 -8.55 16.17 -13.43
N ALA A 93 -7.31 16.16 -12.92
CA ALA A 93 -6.55 17.40 -12.71
C ALA A 93 -6.08 18.05 -14.02
N ASP A 94 -5.88 17.27 -15.07
CA ASP A 94 -5.56 17.81 -16.40
C ASP A 94 -6.79 18.44 -17.06
N GLY A 95 -7.97 17.91 -16.73
CA GLY A 95 -9.27 18.49 -17.07
C GLY A 95 -9.53 19.82 -16.40
N SER A 96 -9.34 19.89 -15.07
CA SER A 96 -9.56 21.13 -14.31
C SER A 96 -8.60 22.25 -14.70
N ASN A 97 -7.33 21.91 -15.01
CA ASN A 97 -6.30 22.88 -15.35
C ASN A 97 -6.27 23.24 -16.84
N GLY A 98 -7.16 22.67 -17.67
CA GLY A 98 -7.21 22.94 -19.11
C GLY A 98 -6.02 22.41 -19.90
N ILE A 99 -5.19 21.55 -19.31
CA ILE A 99 -3.95 21.02 -19.90
C ILE A 99 -4.25 20.12 -21.10
N PHE A 100 -5.44 19.52 -21.18
CA PHE A 100 -5.87 18.75 -22.37
C PHE A 100 -5.70 19.53 -23.67
N ARG A 101 -5.96 20.84 -23.67
CA ARG A 101 -5.81 21.67 -24.87
C ARG A 101 -4.36 21.70 -25.35
N LEU A 102 -3.40 21.76 -24.44
CA LEU A 102 -1.96 21.75 -24.76
C LEU A 102 -1.48 20.37 -25.18
N THR A 103 -1.96 19.31 -24.52
CA THR A 103 -1.56 17.93 -24.82
C THR A 103 -2.10 17.44 -26.16
N LEU A 104 -3.31 17.87 -26.57
CA LEU A 104 -3.97 17.46 -27.81
C LEU A 104 -3.42 18.14 -29.07
N ILE A 105 -2.61 19.19 -28.95
CA ILE A 105 -1.96 19.85 -30.09
C ILE A 105 -0.72 19.07 -30.56
N ARG A 106 -0.17 18.18 -29.73
CA ARG A 106 1.00 17.36 -30.10
C ARG A 106 0.60 16.19 -31.01
N PRO A 107 1.43 15.80 -31.98
CA PRO A 107 1.17 14.67 -32.90
C PRO A 107 1.42 13.30 -32.24
N VAL A 108 0.79 13.07 -31.09
CA VAL A 108 0.80 11.81 -30.35
C VAL A 108 -0.62 11.25 -30.27
N SER A 109 -0.77 9.95 -30.54
CA SER A 109 -2.08 9.29 -30.47
C SER A 109 -2.67 9.36 -29.06
N ARG A 110 -3.97 9.66 -28.97
CA ARG A 110 -4.73 9.83 -27.72
C ARG A 110 -4.63 8.60 -26.82
N LEU A 111 -4.65 7.41 -27.41
CA LEU A 111 -4.49 6.14 -26.68
C LEU A 111 -3.10 6.00 -26.05
N LYS A 112 -2.05 6.50 -26.72
CA LYS A 112 -0.69 6.44 -26.18
C LYS A 112 -0.54 7.31 -24.92
N ILE A 113 -1.19 8.47 -24.89
CA ILE A 113 -1.20 9.39 -23.74
C ILE A 113 -1.99 8.79 -22.57
N LEU A 114 -3.17 8.21 -22.86
CA LEU A 114 -3.99 7.60 -21.82
C LEU A 114 -3.28 6.38 -21.19
N LEU A 115 -2.71 5.50 -22.02
CA LEU A 115 -1.95 4.34 -21.55
C LEU A 115 -0.70 4.72 -20.76
N SER A 116 0.02 5.78 -21.15
CA SER A 116 1.18 6.22 -20.36
C SER A 116 0.77 6.73 -18.97
N LYS A 117 -0.37 7.42 -18.85
CA LYS A 117 -0.90 7.89 -17.56
C LYS A 117 -1.35 6.74 -16.67
N LEU A 118 -2.04 5.76 -17.24
CA LEU A 118 -2.47 4.56 -16.53
C LEU A 118 -1.25 3.74 -16.04
N LEU A 119 -0.25 3.54 -16.89
CA LEU A 119 1.01 2.87 -16.49
C LEU A 119 1.77 3.66 -15.41
N ALA A 120 1.79 4.99 -15.49
CA ALA A 120 2.40 5.82 -14.45
C ALA A 120 1.66 5.69 -13.10
N SER A 121 0.32 5.57 -13.12
CA SER A 121 -0.48 5.29 -11.92
C SER A 121 -0.19 3.90 -11.34
N TYR A 122 0.02 2.88 -12.17
CA TYR A 122 0.43 1.54 -11.71
C TYR A 122 1.83 1.53 -11.09
N ILE A 123 2.79 2.25 -11.68
CA ILE A 123 4.13 2.35 -11.10
C ILE A 123 4.06 3.04 -9.73
N TYR A 124 3.25 4.09 -9.61
CA TYR A 124 3.02 4.76 -8.33
C TYR A 124 2.38 3.83 -7.29
N SER A 125 1.30 3.11 -7.64
CA SER A 125 0.62 2.20 -6.71
C SER A 125 1.54 1.06 -6.27
N ALA A 126 2.28 0.45 -7.20
CA ALA A 126 3.28 -0.56 -6.89
C ALA A 126 4.38 -0.01 -5.98
N GLY A 127 4.92 1.18 -6.28
CA GLY A 127 5.94 1.83 -5.46
C GLY A 127 5.47 2.10 -4.03
N LEU A 128 4.22 2.54 -3.85
CA LEU A 128 3.62 2.79 -2.53
C LEU A 128 3.46 1.50 -1.71
N VAL A 129 3.01 0.41 -2.34
CA VAL A 129 2.91 -0.91 -1.67
C VAL A 129 4.30 -1.48 -1.34
N ILE A 130 5.27 -1.35 -2.25
CA ILE A 130 6.66 -1.76 -1.99
C ILE A 130 7.27 -0.96 -0.83
N PHE A 131 7.00 0.34 -0.76
CA PHE A 131 7.43 1.18 0.35
C PHE A 131 6.81 0.72 1.67
N CYS A 132 5.51 0.39 1.68
CA CYS A 132 4.85 -0.21 2.83
C CYS A 132 5.47 -1.56 3.23
N ALA A 133 5.79 -2.42 2.25
CA ALA A 133 6.44 -3.71 2.49
C ALA A 133 7.84 -3.52 3.09
N PHE A 134 8.60 -2.53 2.62
CA PHE A 134 9.92 -2.20 3.17
C PHE A 134 9.84 -1.75 4.64
N TRP A 135 8.87 -0.92 5.00
CA TRP A 135 8.65 -0.53 6.40
C TRP A 135 8.23 -1.73 7.26
N SER A 136 7.28 -2.51 6.78
CA SER A 136 6.70 -3.60 7.57
C SER A 136 7.66 -4.78 7.73
N LEU A 137 8.22 -5.30 6.64
CA LEU A 137 9.13 -6.45 6.66
C LEU A 137 10.57 -6.05 6.92
N GLY A 138 11.05 -5.00 6.23
CA GLY A 138 12.45 -4.58 6.34
C GLY A 138 12.74 -3.99 7.72
N ILE A 139 12.10 -2.88 8.07
CA ILE A 139 12.34 -2.23 9.36
C ILE A 139 11.70 -3.02 10.51
N GLY A 140 10.54 -3.64 10.30
CA GLY A 140 9.91 -4.49 11.32
C GLY A 140 10.77 -5.69 11.74
N SER A 141 11.47 -6.34 10.80
CA SER A 141 12.39 -7.45 11.14
C SER A 141 13.61 -7.00 11.94
N LEU A 142 14.13 -5.80 11.69
CA LEU A 142 15.25 -5.23 12.44
C LEU A 142 14.86 -4.83 13.86
N VAL A 143 13.64 -4.32 14.05
CA VAL A 143 13.18 -3.78 15.34
C VAL A 143 12.64 -4.88 16.27
N LEU A 144 11.88 -5.83 15.73
CA LEU A 144 11.21 -6.87 16.52
C LEU A 144 11.94 -8.22 16.50
N GLY A 145 12.95 -8.38 15.64
CA GLY A 145 13.58 -9.67 15.38
C GLY A 145 12.73 -10.58 14.51
N THR A 146 13.35 -11.66 14.04
CA THR A 146 12.68 -12.73 13.30
C THR A 146 12.44 -13.95 14.20
N GLY A 147 11.33 -14.65 13.97
CA GLY A 147 10.98 -15.90 14.63
C GLY A 147 9.86 -16.60 13.86
N ASP A 148 9.17 -17.53 14.52
CA ASP A 148 8.03 -18.22 13.93
C ASP A 148 6.79 -17.32 13.82
N LEU A 149 6.11 -17.42 12.68
CA LEU A 149 4.89 -16.66 12.42
C LEU A 149 3.71 -17.40 13.06
N ILE A 150 3.07 -16.76 14.03
CA ILE A 150 1.83 -17.23 14.62
C ILE A 150 0.70 -16.38 14.03
N VAL A 151 -0.14 -16.97 13.17
CA VAL A 151 -1.37 -16.34 12.68
C VAL A 151 -2.56 -16.97 13.39
N LEU A 152 -3.39 -16.14 14.03
CA LEU A 152 -4.69 -16.56 14.57
C LEU A 152 -5.78 -16.14 13.58
N ASP A 153 -6.27 -17.09 12.79
CA ASP A 153 -7.51 -16.93 12.04
C ASP A 153 -8.22 -18.28 11.94
N ASN A 154 -9.33 -18.45 12.67
CA ASN A 154 -10.10 -19.69 12.82
C ASN A 154 -9.27 -20.95 13.20
N GLY A 155 -8.10 -20.76 13.83
CA GLY A 155 -7.15 -21.79 14.28
C GLY A 155 -5.77 -21.19 14.59
N ILE A 156 -4.87 -21.96 15.23
CA ILE A 156 -3.48 -21.54 15.45
C ILE A 156 -2.64 -22.08 14.28
N LEU A 157 -2.23 -21.20 13.37
CA LEU A 157 -1.31 -21.54 12.30
C LEU A 157 0.10 -21.06 12.70
N VAL A 158 0.87 -21.97 13.30
CA VAL A 158 2.30 -21.75 13.56
C VAL A 158 3.06 -22.12 12.29
N LEU A 159 3.69 -21.14 11.68
CA LEU A 159 4.44 -21.31 10.45
C LEU A 159 5.93 -21.10 10.72
N ASN A 160 6.73 -22.08 10.30
CA ASN A 160 8.19 -22.00 10.36
C ASN A 160 8.69 -20.77 9.56
N GLU A 161 9.67 -20.07 10.12
CA GLU A 161 10.30 -18.86 9.56
C GLU A 161 10.61 -18.95 8.06
N GLY A 162 11.10 -20.11 7.58
CA GLY A 162 11.45 -20.31 6.17
C GLY A 162 10.25 -20.26 5.20
N GLN A 163 9.06 -20.69 5.63
CA GLN A 163 7.85 -20.61 4.82
C GLN A 163 7.13 -19.26 4.94
N ALA A 164 7.32 -18.55 6.05
CA ALA A 164 6.70 -17.25 6.30
C ALA A 164 7.15 -16.18 5.30
N TRP A 165 8.45 -16.14 4.97
CA TRP A 165 9.01 -15.19 4.01
C TRP A 165 8.37 -15.29 2.62
N ILE A 166 8.25 -16.50 2.08
CA ILE A 166 7.67 -16.73 0.74
C ILE A 166 6.20 -16.33 0.71
N ARG A 167 5.43 -16.68 1.75
CA ARG A 167 4.02 -16.31 1.84
C ARG A 167 3.81 -14.81 1.96
N MET A 168 4.66 -14.12 2.71
CA MET A 168 4.55 -12.67 2.84
C MET A 168 4.97 -11.95 1.55
N LEU A 169 5.98 -12.45 0.84
CA LEU A 169 6.33 -11.92 -0.47
C LEU A 169 5.17 -12.13 -1.48
N LEU A 170 4.54 -13.30 -1.46
CA LEU A 170 3.34 -13.58 -2.27
C LEU A 170 2.16 -12.67 -1.89
N SER A 171 1.92 -12.41 -0.61
CA SER A 171 0.83 -11.53 -0.16
C SER A 171 1.02 -10.10 -0.66
N PHE A 172 2.23 -9.55 -0.55
CA PHE A 172 2.55 -8.22 -1.08
C PHE A 172 2.48 -8.16 -2.61
N SER A 173 2.93 -9.22 -3.30
CA SER A 173 2.78 -9.30 -4.76
C SER A 173 1.31 -9.32 -5.19
N LEU A 174 0.46 -10.08 -4.48
CA LEU A 174 -0.98 -10.10 -4.72
C LEU A 174 -1.60 -8.73 -4.42
N ALA A 175 -1.18 -8.09 -3.33
CA ALA A 175 -1.65 -6.75 -2.96
C ALA A 175 -1.35 -5.73 -4.08
N ILE A 176 -0.18 -5.76 -4.71
CA ILE A 176 0.13 -4.89 -5.86
C ILE A 176 -0.88 -5.10 -7.00
N VAL A 177 -1.21 -6.35 -7.33
CA VAL A 177 -2.18 -6.67 -8.39
C VAL A 177 -3.58 -6.13 -8.04
N VAL A 178 -4.03 -6.32 -6.80
CA VAL A 178 -5.30 -5.78 -6.32
C VAL A 178 -5.31 -4.24 -6.38
N MET A 179 -4.21 -3.59 -5.99
CA MET A 179 -4.11 -2.13 -6.06
C MET A 179 -4.07 -1.59 -7.49
N CYS A 180 -3.53 -2.35 -8.45
CA CYS A 180 -3.63 -2.00 -9.87
C CYS A 180 -5.09 -2.02 -10.35
N MET A 181 -5.90 -2.98 -9.88
CA MET A 181 -7.34 -3.00 -10.19
C MET A 181 -8.06 -1.77 -9.63
N VAL A 182 -7.80 -1.41 -8.37
CA VAL A 182 -8.36 -0.20 -7.74
C VAL A 182 -7.93 1.07 -8.48
N SER A 183 -6.64 1.18 -8.84
CA SER A 183 -6.10 2.29 -9.63
C SER A 183 -6.79 2.41 -10.99
N THR A 184 -7.07 1.29 -11.67
CA THR A 184 -7.76 1.28 -12.97
C THR A 184 -9.20 1.79 -12.85
N LEU A 185 -9.91 1.35 -11.82
CA LEU A 185 -11.29 1.74 -11.56
C LEU A 185 -11.37 3.24 -11.18
N CYS A 186 -10.44 3.71 -10.35
CA CYS A 186 -10.30 5.13 -10.04
C CYS A 186 -9.94 5.97 -11.28
N PHE A 187 -9.05 5.47 -12.14
CA PHE A 187 -8.69 6.11 -13.40
C PHE A 187 -9.88 6.22 -14.37
N MET A 188 -10.72 5.20 -14.44
CA MET A 188 -11.97 5.23 -15.20
C MET A 188 -12.87 6.37 -14.70
N PHE A 189 -13.12 6.46 -13.39
CA PHE A 189 -13.92 7.56 -12.84
C PHE A 189 -13.24 8.93 -13.02
N SER A 190 -11.91 9.00 -12.96
CA SER A 190 -11.12 10.21 -13.24
C SER A 190 -11.34 10.75 -14.64
N SER A 191 -11.63 9.88 -15.62
CA SER A 191 -11.96 10.30 -16.98
C SER A 191 -13.39 10.84 -17.14
N MET A 192 -14.30 10.54 -16.20
CA MET A 192 -15.70 10.96 -16.25
C MET A 192 -15.97 12.27 -15.52
N VAL A 193 -15.04 12.74 -14.69
CA VAL A 193 -15.23 13.89 -13.79
C VAL A 193 -14.10 14.91 -13.97
N ASN A 194 -14.45 16.20 -13.93
CA ASN A 194 -13.48 17.30 -14.02
C ASN A 194 -12.88 17.72 -12.66
N ASN A 195 -13.10 16.94 -11.61
CA ASN A 195 -12.60 17.16 -10.26
C ASN A 195 -12.11 15.82 -9.68
N GLY A 196 -10.90 15.80 -9.12
CA GLY A 196 -10.28 14.59 -8.59
C GLY A 196 -10.97 14.00 -7.36
N ILE A 197 -11.84 14.75 -6.67
CA ILE A 197 -12.53 14.25 -5.46
C ILE A 197 -13.57 13.16 -5.79
N GLY A 198 -14.32 13.31 -6.90
CA GLY A 198 -15.35 12.34 -7.30
C GLY A 198 -14.81 10.93 -7.56
N PRO A 199 -13.72 10.77 -8.33
CA PRO A 199 -13.07 9.49 -8.57
C PRO A 199 -12.52 8.81 -7.31
N ILE A 200 -12.09 9.59 -6.32
CA ILE A 200 -11.58 9.06 -5.03
C ILE A 200 -12.72 8.41 -4.27
N ILE A 201 -13.86 9.11 -4.13
CA ILE A 201 -15.02 8.61 -3.39
C ILE A 201 -15.67 7.43 -4.13
N GLY A 202 -15.75 7.48 -5.46
CA GLY A 202 -16.39 6.41 -6.23
C GLY A 202 -15.62 5.09 -6.26
N ALA A 203 -14.30 5.11 -6.02
CA ALA A 203 -13.46 3.92 -6.05
C ALA A 203 -13.21 3.28 -4.66
N MET A 204 -13.64 3.94 -3.59
CA MET A 204 -13.59 3.46 -2.20
C MET A 204 -14.87 2.72 -1.85
#